data_AF-A0A7G8X6U9-F1
#
_entry.id   AF-A0A7G8X6U9-F1
#
_cell.length_a   1.000
_cell.length_b   1.000
_cell.length_c   1.000
_cell.angle_alpha   90.00
_cell.angle_beta   90.00
_cell.angle_gamma   90.00
#
_symmetry.space_group_name_H-M   'P 1'
#
loop_
_entity.id
_entity.type
_entity.pdbx_description
1 polymer ?
#
loop_
_entity_poly.entity_id
_entity_poly.type
_entity_poly.pdbx_seq_one_letter_code
_entity_poly.pdbx_strand_id
1 'polypeptide(L)'
;MASIQSNEDLLKKMTRAFSDSYDEELGDIKAVTGGKTSNAKNQNIWDVKYSRLHDVAIETGNTPLHIKRNALWECVTILENEKKELFVFFRDKNYQSILRDLGKKPFHYLDCLLVKNKSKDGQAPFYQPDLFDDTSYDDERDKQLREILGDSYEEVNSIVVFTLEEAKGIATTVKAILLTSNGELIDEMNLSKYMSTNYSSSAAINDEAPEKTIVKLKAKVKDKNEKINEIKLSKKAEEEKG
;
A
#
# COMPACT_ATOMS: atom_id res chain seq x y z
N MET A 1 -21.77 15.04 -10.23
CA MET A 1 -20.33 14.77 -10.13
C MET A 1 -20.15 13.62 -9.16
N ALA A 2 -19.39 12.60 -9.54
CA ALA A 2 -18.97 11.53 -8.65
C ALA A 2 -18.14 12.17 -7.56
N SER A 3 -18.50 11.85 -6.33
CA SER A 3 -17.84 12.32 -5.13
C SER A 3 -17.74 11.14 -4.20
N ILE A 4 -16.78 11.18 -3.30
CA ILE A 4 -16.69 10.23 -2.22
C ILE A 4 -17.87 10.50 -1.29
N GLN A 5 -18.88 9.62 -1.32
CA GLN A 5 -20.12 9.80 -0.55
C GLN A 5 -20.28 8.72 0.52
N SER A 6 -19.19 8.24 1.11
CA SER A 6 -19.26 7.17 2.10
C SER A 6 -19.77 7.69 3.45
N ASN A 7 -20.29 6.78 4.28
CA ASN A 7 -20.79 7.10 5.62
C ASN A 7 -19.69 7.77 6.48
N GLU A 8 -19.99 8.93 7.07
CA GLU A 8 -19.03 9.69 7.88
C GLU A 8 -18.49 8.90 9.07
N ASP A 9 -19.33 8.07 9.73
CA ASP A 9 -18.89 7.22 10.84
C ASP A 9 -17.86 6.17 10.38
N LEU A 10 -18.10 5.56 9.21
CA LEU A 10 -17.17 4.60 8.60
C LEU A 10 -15.84 5.28 8.25
N LEU A 11 -15.88 6.43 7.57
CA LEU A 11 -14.68 7.20 7.21
C LEU A 11 -13.86 7.57 8.45
N LYS A 12 -14.53 8.00 9.53
CA LYS A 12 -13.89 8.34 10.80
C LYS A 12 -13.23 7.12 11.44
N LYS A 13 -13.92 5.97 11.53
CA LYS A 13 -13.39 4.73 12.11
C LYS A 13 -12.21 4.19 11.31
N MET A 14 -12.32 4.13 9.98
CA MET A 14 -11.21 3.71 9.11
C MET A 14 -10.01 4.63 9.26
N THR A 15 -10.23 5.95 9.33
CA THR A 15 -9.14 6.92 9.53
C THR A 15 -8.39 6.65 10.83
N ARG A 16 -9.10 6.41 11.93
CA ARG A 16 -8.47 6.10 13.23
C ARG A 16 -7.73 4.78 13.19
N ALA A 17 -8.40 3.70 12.79
CA ALA A 17 -7.77 2.38 12.65
C ALA A 17 -6.49 2.41 11.80
N PHE A 18 -6.48 3.19 10.73
CA PHE A 18 -5.35 3.31 9.83
C PHE A 18 -4.24 4.24 10.33
N SER A 19 -4.56 5.28 11.11
CA SER A 19 -3.62 6.33 11.52
C SER A 19 -3.12 6.24 12.96
N ASP A 20 -3.84 5.55 13.84
CA ASP A 20 -3.49 5.44 15.26
C ASP A 20 -2.14 4.76 15.44
N SER A 21 -1.41 5.16 16.50
CA SER A 21 -0.10 4.57 16.82
C SER A 21 -0.25 3.06 17.03
N TYR A 22 0.77 2.32 16.63
CA TYR A 22 0.86 0.87 16.73
C TYR A 22 1.95 0.43 17.75
N ASP A 23 2.46 1.36 18.56
CA ASP A 23 3.59 1.10 19.46
C ASP A 23 3.25 0.08 20.56
N GLU A 24 2.02 0.11 21.07
CA GLU A 24 1.55 -0.83 22.10
C GLU A 24 1.48 -2.26 21.54
N GLU A 25 0.79 -2.46 20.40
CA GLU A 25 0.69 -3.78 19.79
C GLU A 25 2.05 -4.32 19.31
N LEU A 26 2.93 -3.45 18.79
CA LEU A 26 4.29 -3.87 18.47
C LEU A 26 5.09 -4.26 19.72
N GLY A 27 4.84 -3.59 20.85
CA GLY A 27 5.39 -3.93 22.15
C GLY A 27 4.97 -5.34 22.59
N ASP A 28 3.68 -5.64 22.51
CA ASP A 28 3.11 -6.93 22.86
C ASP A 28 3.62 -8.06 21.95
N ILE A 29 3.63 -7.85 20.64
CA ILE A 29 4.19 -8.81 19.67
C ILE A 29 5.66 -9.09 20.01
N LYS A 30 6.43 -8.06 20.36
CA LYS A 30 7.84 -8.22 20.71
C LYS A 30 8.02 -8.98 22.04
N ALA A 31 7.17 -8.73 23.02
CA ALA A 31 7.19 -9.41 24.31
C ALA A 31 6.91 -10.91 24.16
N VAL A 32 5.90 -11.28 23.36
CA VAL A 32 5.51 -12.68 23.10
C VAL A 32 6.58 -13.42 22.29
N THR A 33 7.19 -12.76 21.30
CA THR A 33 8.18 -13.40 20.41
C THR A 33 9.60 -13.47 21.01
N GLY A 34 9.86 -12.86 22.17
CA GLY A 34 11.19 -12.79 22.78
C GLY A 34 12.17 -11.82 22.08
N GLY A 35 11.74 -11.11 21.04
CA GLY A 35 12.23 -9.79 20.63
C GLY A 35 13.72 -9.59 20.35
N LYS A 36 14.47 -10.59 19.86
CA LYS A 36 15.91 -10.46 19.57
C LYS A 36 16.24 -9.70 18.28
N THR A 37 15.31 -9.62 17.33
CA THR A 37 15.47 -8.90 16.06
C THR A 37 14.19 -8.14 15.71
N SER A 38 14.28 -7.21 14.76
CA SER A 38 13.14 -6.38 14.31
C SER A 38 12.86 -6.54 12.81
N ASN A 39 13.26 -7.68 12.22
CA ASN A 39 13.20 -7.89 10.77
C ASN A 39 11.75 -7.89 10.24
N ALA A 40 10.80 -8.34 11.05
CA ALA A 40 9.37 -8.37 10.70
C ALA A 40 8.63 -7.07 11.02
N LYS A 41 9.31 -6.02 11.54
CA LYS A 41 8.65 -4.80 12.04
C LYS A 41 7.71 -4.18 11.00
N ASN A 42 8.14 -4.11 9.74
CA ASN A 42 7.34 -3.48 8.68
C ASN A 42 6.08 -4.28 8.36
N GLN A 43 6.18 -5.62 8.37
CA GLN A 43 5.04 -6.52 8.18
C GLN A 43 4.08 -6.41 9.35
N ASN A 44 4.59 -6.50 10.59
CA ASN A 44 3.78 -6.38 11.80
C ASN A 44 3.00 -5.06 11.87
N ILE A 45 3.58 -3.94 11.41
CA ILE A 45 2.87 -2.65 11.34
C ILE A 45 1.63 -2.77 10.43
N TRP A 46 1.77 -3.43 9.28
CA TRP A 46 0.63 -3.63 8.37
C TRP A 46 -0.36 -4.63 8.92
N ASP A 47 0.09 -5.70 9.58
CA ASP A 47 -0.81 -6.68 10.22
C ASP A 47 -1.64 -6.03 11.32
N VAL A 48 -1.07 -5.16 12.15
CA VAL A 48 -1.82 -4.39 13.15
C VAL A 48 -2.85 -3.48 12.49
N LYS A 49 -2.46 -2.72 11.46
CA LYS A 49 -3.39 -1.83 10.73
C LYS A 49 -4.52 -2.63 10.07
N TYR A 50 -4.20 -3.76 9.43
CA TYR A 50 -5.17 -4.61 8.76
C TYR A 50 -6.10 -5.34 9.73
N SER A 51 -5.61 -5.74 10.91
CA SER A 51 -6.45 -6.30 11.98
C SER A 51 -7.49 -5.27 12.45
N ARG A 52 -7.05 -4.04 12.74
CA ARG A 52 -7.96 -2.96 13.13
C ARG A 52 -8.98 -2.62 12.03
N LEU A 53 -8.56 -2.61 10.76
CA LEU A 53 -9.44 -2.36 9.63
C LEU A 53 -10.47 -3.49 9.43
N HIS A 54 -10.05 -4.74 9.62
CA HIS A 54 -10.95 -5.89 9.61
C HIS A 54 -12.04 -5.72 10.68
N ASP A 55 -11.65 -5.37 11.91
CA ASP A 55 -12.60 -5.17 13.01
C ASP A 55 -13.56 -4.02 12.72
N VAL A 56 -13.06 -2.89 12.17
CA VAL A 56 -13.91 -1.77 11.73
C VAL A 56 -14.94 -2.21 10.70
N ALA A 57 -14.58 -3.07 9.74
CA ALA A 57 -15.53 -3.58 8.76
C ALA A 57 -16.68 -4.32 9.44
N ILE A 58 -16.37 -5.26 10.33
CA ILE A 58 -17.37 -6.04 11.06
C ILE A 58 -18.24 -5.17 11.96
N GLU A 59 -17.64 -4.27 12.75
CA GLU A 59 -18.35 -3.37 13.67
C GLU A 59 -19.33 -2.42 12.96
N THR A 60 -19.02 -2.06 11.71
CA THR A 60 -19.85 -1.16 10.90
C THR A 60 -20.84 -1.90 9.99
N GLY A 61 -20.90 -3.23 10.08
CA GLY A 61 -21.77 -4.05 9.24
C GLY A 61 -21.34 -4.11 7.78
N ASN A 62 -20.06 -3.83 7.50
CA ASN A 62 -19.42 -3.89 6.19
C ASN A 62 -18.63 -5.19 6.03
N THR A 63 -18.19 -5.47 4.81
CA THR A 63 -17.54 -6.75 4.49
C THR A 63 -16.03 -6.57 4.38
N PRO A 64 -15.21 -7.20 5.25
CA PRO A 64 -13.77 -7.22 5.05
C PRO A 64 -13.43 -8.15 3.88
N LEU A 65 -12.71 -7.63 2.88
CA LEU A 65 -12.21 -8.41 1.75
C LEU A 65 -10.70 -8.54 1.84
N HIS A 66 -10.22 -9.77 1.68
CA HIS A 66 -8.82 -10.14 1.80
C HIS A 66 -8.23 -10.38 0.41
N ILE A 67 -7.33 -9.51 -0.02
CA ILE A 67 -6.65 -9.65 -1.32
C ILE A 67 -5.31 -10.32 -1.09
N LYS A 68 -5.16 -11.54 -1.62
CA LYS A 68 -3.93 -12.33 -1.58
C LYS A 68 -3.13 -12.09 -2.85
N ARG A 69 -1.91 -11.55 -2.74
CA ARG A 69 -1.03 -11.33 -3.90
C ARG A 69 -0.02 -12.46 -4.10
N ASN A 70 0.46 -13.04 -3.01
CA ASN A 70 1.35 -14.19 -2.99
C ASN A 70 1.23 -14.91 -1.64
N ALA A 71 2.04 -15.95 -1.42
CA ALA A 71 1.99 -16.75 -0.19
C ALA A 71 2.32 -15.99 1.10
N LEU A 72 2.92 -14.79 1.02
CA LEU A 72 3.44 -14.05 2.17
C LEU A 72 2.83 -12.65 2.31
N TRP A 73 1.91 -12.26 1.42
CA TRP A 73 1.36 -10.92 1.42
C TRP A 73 -0.14 -10.93 1.09
N GLU A 74 -0.88 -10.46 2.07
CA GLU A 74 -2.32 -10.32 2.07
C GLU A 74 -2.63 -8.90 2.55
N CYS A 75 -3.58 -8.23 1.91
CA CYS A 75 -4.09 -6.95 2.39
C CYS A 75 -5.57 -7.04 2.70
N VAL A 76 -5.97 -6.34 3.77
CA VAL A 76 -7.37 -6.18 4.15
C VAL A 76 -7.91 -4.90 3.52
N THR A 77 -9.07 -5.04 2.91
CA THR A 77 -9.86 -4.00 2.27
C THR A 77 -11.27 -4.02 2.86
N ILE A 78 -12.02 -2.94 2.73
CA ILE A 78 -13.37 -2.84 3.29
C ILE A 78 -14.34 -2.58 2.15
N LEU A 79 -15.25 -3.52 1.89
CA LEU A 79 -16.37 -3.34 0.98
C LEU A 79 -17.54 -2.74 1.74
N GLU A 80 -17.89 -1.50 1.39
CA GLU A 80 -19.06 -0.81 1.90
C GLU A 80 -20.33 -1.40 1.28
N ASN A 81 -21.26 -1.85 2.11
CA ASN A 81 -22.34 -2.71 1.65
C ASN A 81 -23.46 -1.98 0.91
N GLU A 82 -23.70 -0.69 1.15
CA GLU A 82 -24.78 0.08 0.52
C GLU A 82 -24.41 0.55 -0.90
N LYS A 83 -23.26 1.19 -1.06
CA LYS A 83 -22.76 1.78 -2.32
C LYS A 83 -21.82 0.87 -3.07
N LYS A 84 -21.38 -0.21 -2.44
CA LYS A 84 -20.47 -1.19 -3.03
C LYS A 84 -19.12 -0.57 -3.40
N GLU A 85 -18.66 0.36 -2.57
CA GLU A 85 -17.33 0.97 -2.66
C GLU A 85 -16.32 0.10 -1.92
N LEU A 86 -15.23 -0.26 -2.59
CA LEU A 86 -14.11 -0.98 -1.99
C LEU A 86 -13.01 0.01 -1.58
N PHE A 87 -12.75 0.09 -0.28
CA PHE A 87 -11.66 0.88 0.27
C PHE A 87 -10.35 0.10 0.30
N VAL A 88 -9.32 0.67 -0.32
CA VAL A 88 -7.98 0.08 -0.39
C VAL A 88 -6.93 0.99 0.23
N PHE A 89 -6.03 0.43 1.04
CA PHE A 89 -5.18 1.22 1.95
C PHE A 89 -3.71 1.19 1.55
N PHE A 90 -3.08 2.36 1.52
CA PHE A 90 -1.68 2.53 1.11
C PHE A 90 -0.94 3.56 1.97
N ARG A 91 0.37 3.38 2.10
CA ARG A 91 1.24 4.52 2.43
C ARG A 91 1.30 5.45 1.23
N ASP A 92 1.23 6.75 1.47
CA ASP A 92 1.21 7.76 0.41
C ASP A 92 2.42 7.62 -0.54
N LYS A 93 3.64 7.46 0.01
CA LYS A 93 4.85 7.22 -0.81
C LYS A 93 4.74 6.02 -1.75
N ASN A 94 4.14 4.92 -1.27
CA ASN A 94 3.96 3.71 -2.08
C ASN A 94 2.91 3.95 -3.14
N TYR A 95 1.78 4.56 -2.77
CA TYR A 95 0.72 4.96 -3.69
C TYR A 95 1.25 5.84 -4.83
N GLN A 96 2.03 6.89 -4.52
CA GLN A 96 2.64 7.75 -5.53
C GLN A 96 3.60 6.98 -6.45
N SER A 97 4.29 5.96 -5.94
CA SER A 97 5.12 5.10 -6.79
C SER A 97 4.28 4.23 -7.71
N ILE A 98 3.20 3.64 -7.19
CA ILE A 98 2.28 2.81 -7.98
C ILE A 98 1.65 3.64 -9.10
N LEU A 99 1.20 4.86 -8.81
CA LEU A 99 0.62 5.74 -9.83
C LEU A 99 1.56 6.02 -11.01
N ARG A 100 2.85 6.23 -10.74
CA ARG A 100 3.86 6.46 -11.80
C ARG A 100 4.14 5.22 -12.66
N ASP A 101 3.76 4.05 -12.17
CA ASP A 101 4.00 2.76 -12.80
C ASP A 101 2.71 2.10 -13.31
N LEU A 102 1.56 2.77 -13.24
CA LEU A 102 0.33 2.34 -13.92
C LEU A 102 0.60 2.17 -15.41
N GLY A 103 -0.02 1.17 -16.05
CA GLY A 103 0.28 0.85 -17.45
C GLY A 103 1.46 -0.10 -17.65
N LYS A 104 2.35 -0.23 -16.66
CA LYS A 104 3.57 -1.03 -16.82
C LYS A 104 3.37 -2.46 -16.33
N LYS A 105 3.82 -3.41 -17.14
CA LYS A 105 3.87 -4.83 -16.76
C LYS A 105 5.09 -5.13 -15.87
N PRO A 106 4.97 -6.03 -14.88
CA PRO A 106 3.74 -6.68 -14.42
C PRO A 106 2.82 -5.69 -13.69
N PHE A 107 1.51 -5.80 -13.91
CA PHE A 107 0.54 -4.87 -13.34
C PHE A 107 0.55 -4.91 -11.81
N HIS A 108 0.41 -3.74 -11.21
CA HIS A 108 0.15 -3.64 -9.79
C HIS A 108 -1.33 -4.00 -9.52
N TYR A 109 -1.65 -4.61 -8.38
CA TYR A 109 -3.05 -4.99 -8.10
C TYR A 109 -3.98 -3.77 -8.08
N LEU A 110 -3.49 -2.60 -7.63
CA LEU A 110 -4.23 -1.34 -7.72
C LEU A 110 -4.59 -1.00 -9.17
N ASP A 111 -3.68 -1.22 -10.11
CA ASP A 111 -3.94 -1.00 -11.54
C ASP A 111 -5.12 -1.87 -11.98
N CYS A 112 -5.13 -3.16 -11.64
CA CYS A 112 -6.26 -4.05 -11.96
C CYS A 112 -7.56 -3.61 -11.28
N LEU A 113 -7.52 -3.23 -10.00
CA LEU A 113 -8.68 -2.77 -9.23
C LEU A 113 -9.35 -1.54 -9.87
N LEU A 114 -8.56 -0.58 -10.35
CA LEU A 114 -9.08 0.67 -10.92
C LEU A 114 -9.99 0.46 -12.14
N VAL A 115 -9.96 -0.71 -12.81
CA VAL A 115 -10.93 -1.06 -13.87
C VAL A 115 -12.38 -0.88 -13.40
N LYS A 116 -12.70 -1.13 -12.13
CA LYS A 116 -14.05 -0.89 -11.57
C LYS A 116 -14.49 0.57 -11.64
N ASN A 117 -13.56 1.51 -11.75
CA ASN A 117 -13.86 2.94 -11.86
C ASN A 117 -14.13 3.40 -13.29
N LYS A 118 -14.08 2.53 -14.32
CA LYS A 118 -14.28 2.90 -15.73
C LYS A 118 -15.57 3.68 -16.02
N SER A 119 -16.65 3.34 -15.29
CA SER A 119 -17.93 4.08 -15.37
C SER A 119 -17.85 5.55 -14.91
N LYS A 120 -16.75 5.96 -14.29
CA LYS A 120 -16.51 7.29 -13.74
C LYS A 120 -15.44 8.07 -14.51
N ASP A 121 -14.85 7.52 -15.56
CA ASP A 121 -13.72 8.15 -16.27
C ASP A 121 -14.08 9.53 -16.84
N GLY A 122 -15.27 9.67 -17.44
CA GLY A 122 -15.77 10.95 -17.96
C GLY A 122 -16.03 12.04 -16.91
N GLN A 123 -15.74 11.79 -15.64
CA GLN A 123 -15.92 12.72 -14.54
C GLN A 123 -14.61 13.36 -14.09
N ALA A 124 -13.47 12.90 -14.61
CA ALA A 124 -12.19 13.56 -14.36
C ALA A 124 -12.17 14.97 -14.97
N PRO A 125 -11.56 15.96 -14.28
CA PRO A 125 -11.49 17.33 -14.78
C PRO A 125 -10.81 17.48 -16.14
N PHE A 126 -9.92 16.54 -16.49
CA PHE A 126 -9.12 16.55 -17.72
C PHE A 126 -9.33 15.33 -18.61
N TYR A 127 -10.52 14.70 -18.53
CA TYR A 127 -10.82 13.51 -19.33
C TYR A 127 -10.68 13.81 -20.84
N GLN A 128 -9.75 13.11 -21.49
CA GLN A 128 -9.66 13.03 -22.94
C GLN A 128 -10.07 11.62 -23.38
N PRO A 129 -11.16 11.47 -24.14
CA PRO A 129 -11.47 10.18 -24.74
C PRO A 129 -10.40 9.83 -25.77
N ASP A 130 -9.91 8.59 -25.73
CA ASP A 130 -9.00 8.11 -26.78
C ASP A 130 -9.79 7.91 -28.08
N LEU A 131 -9.15 8.27 -29.20
CA LEU A 131 -9.77 8.15 -30.53
C LEU A 131 -9.65 6.72 -31.06
N PHE A 132 -8.73 5.93 -30.51
CA PHE A 132 -8.49 4.52 -30.85
C PHE A 132 -8.55 3.67 -29.58
N ASP A 133 -9.56 2.81 -29.51
CA ASP A 133 -9.83 1.98 -28.34
C ASP A 133 -9.02 0.66 -28.43
N ASP A 134 -7.74 0.69 -28.03
CA ASP A 134 -6.98 -0.55 -27.81
C ASP A 134 -7.42 -1.17 -26.48
N THR A 135 -8.42 -2.05 -26.56
CA THR A 135 -9.05 -2.70 -25.41
C THR A 135 -8.21 -3.83 -24.80
N SER A 136 -7.14 -4.27 -25.47
CA SER A 136 -6.34 -5.42 -25.02
C SER A 136 -5.70 -5.22 -23.65
N TYR A 137 -5.32 -3.98 -23.35
CA TYR A 137 -4.77 -3.60 -22.05
C TYR A 137 -5.80 -3.73 -20.92
N ASP A 138 -7.02 -3.25 -21.14
CA ASP A 138 -8.10 -3.30 -20.15
C ASP A 138 -8.63 -4.72 -19.95
N ASP A 139 -8.67 -5.53 -21.00
CA ASP A 139 -9.10 -6.93 -20.94
C ASP A 139 -8.16 -7.77 -20.04
N GLU A 140 -6.85 -7.56 -20.15
CA GLU A 140 -5.87 -8.23 -19.28
C GLU A 140 -6.01 -7.81 -17.81
N ARG A 141 -6.28 -6.52 -17.57
CA ARG A 141 -6.52 -5.99 -16.21
C ARG A 141 -7.82 -6.53 -15.62
N ASP A 142 -8.90 -6.57 -16.38
CA ASP A 142 -10.19 -7.12 -15.93
C ASP A 142 -10.08 -8.60 -15.59
N LYS A 143 -9.33 -9.37 -16.39
CA LYS A 143 -9.06 -10.78 -16.09
C LYS A 143 -8.34 -10.93 -14.74
N GLN A 144 -7.26 -10.18 -14.51
CA GLN A 144 -6.55 -10.24 -13.22
C GLN A 144 -7.41 -9.72 -12.07
N LEU A 145 -8.26 -8.72 -12.32
CA LEU A 145 -9.20 -8.21 -11.34
C LEU A 145 -10.20 -9.29 -10.89
N ARG A 146 -10.74 -10.09 -11.82
CA ARG A 146 -11.61 -11.23 -11.50
C ARG A 146 -10.89 -12.27 -10.64
N GLU A 147 -9.61 -12.53 -10.90
CA GLU A 147 -8.79 -13.41 -10.07
C GLU A 147 -8.55 -12.83 -8.67
N ILE A 148 -8.34 -11.51 -8.56
CA ILE A 148 -8.11 -10.81 -7.29
C ILE A 148 -9.35 -10.77 -6.40
N LEU A 149 -10.52 -10.44 -6.97
CA LEU A 149 -11.76 -10.25 -6.22
C LEU A 149 -12.59 -11.54 -6.08
N GLY A 150 -12.38 -12.52 -6.98
CA GLY A 150 -13.13 -13.77 -6.98
C GLY A 150 -14.64 -13.53 -7.01
N ASP A 151 -15.35 -14.16 -6.08
CA ASP A 151 -16.82 -14.09 -5.96
C ASP A 151 -17.32 -12.66 -5.68
N SER A 152 -16.50 -11.82 -5.04
CA SER A 152 -16.84 -10.42 -4.75
C SER A 152 -16.69 -9.50 -5.97
N TYR A 153 -16.23 -9.99 -7.13
CA TYR A 153 -16.03 -9.16 -8.31
C TYR A 153 -17.32 -8.41 -8.70
N GLU A 154 -18.45 -9.10 -8.78
CA GLU A 154 -19.73 -8.48 -9.19
C GLU A 154 -20.32 -7.58 -8.09
N GLU A 155 -19.85 -7.73 -6.85
CA GLU A 155 -20.29 -6.91 -5.72
C GLU A 155 -19.57 -5.57 -5.63
N VAL A 156 -18.46 -5.36 -6.33
CA VAL A 156 -17.67 -4.12 -6.25
C VAL A 156 -18.03 -3.20 -7.41
N ASN A 157 -18.57 -2.02 -7.08
CA ASN A 157 -18.95 -0.97 -8.03
C ASN A 157 -17.86 0.07 -8.27
N SER A 158 -17.04 0.35 -7.27
CA SER A 158 -15.90 1.29 -7.40
C SER A 158 -14.84 1.06 -6.35
N ILE A 159 -13.65 1.60 -6.63
CA ILE A 159 -12.50 1.63 -5.75
C ILE A 159 -12.29 3.04 -5.23
N VAL A 160 -12.08 3.15 -3.91
CA VAL A 160 -11.63 4.38 -3.25
C VAL A 160 -10.31 4.09 -2.55
N VAL A 161 -9.29 4.91 -2.85
CA VAL A 161 -7.95 4.73 -2.31
C VAL A 161 -7.78 5.55 -1.03
N PHE A 162 -7.45 4.88 0.06
CA PHE A 162 -7.05 5.48 1.32
C PHE A 162 -5.53 5.59 1.40
N THR A 163 -5.02 6.81 1.60
CA THR A 163 -3.57 7.04 1.76
C THR A 163 -3.25 7.58 3.14
N LEU A 164 -2.10 7.14 3.67
CA LEU A 164 -1.53 7.62 4.93
C LEU A 164 -0.12 8.17 4.69
N GLU A 165 0.08 9.41 5.08
CA GLU A 165 1.40 10.03 5.18
C GLU A 165 1.92 9.91 6.61
N GLU A 166 3.20 9.57 6.74
CA GLU A 166 3.89 9.45 8.03
C GLU A 166 5.20 10.26 8.01
N ALA A 167 5.40 11.07 9.05
CA ALA A 167 6.64 11.79 9.31
C ALA A 167 7.27 11.29 10.61
N LYS A 168 8.51 10.80 10.55
CA LYS A 168 9.23 10.23 11.72
C LYS A 168 8.45 9.14 12.47
N GLY A 169 7.62 8.37 11.76
CA GLY A 169 6.81 7.30 12.35
C GLY A 169 5.46 7.75 12.90
N ILE A 170 5.12 9.03 12.80
CA ILE A 170 3.85 9.60 13.25
C ILE A 170 2.99 9.88 12.02
N ALA A 171 1.74 9.41 12.04
CA ALA A 171 0.74 9.74 11.03
C ALA A 171 0.51 11.26 10.98
N THR A 172 0.59 11.87 9.79
CA THR A 172 0.38 13.31 9.59
C THR A 172 -0.85 13.63 8.76
N THR A 173 -1.09 12.82 7.72
CA THR A 173 -2.15 13.09 6.75
C THR A 173 -2.87 11.80 6.37
N VAL A 174 -4.21 11.82 6.38
CA VAL A 174 -5.02 10.75 5.78
C VAL A 174 -5.93 11.33 4.71
N LYS A 175 -5.99 10.65 3.57
CA LYS A 175 -6.85 11.04 2.44
C LYS A 175 -7.64 9.85 1.92
N ALA A 176 -8.86 10.11 1.45
CA ALA A 176 -9.59 9.22 0.56
C ALA A 176 -9.58 9.83 -0.85
N ILE A 177 -9.30 9.02 -1.85
CA ILE A 177 -9.05 9.45 -3.22
C ILE A 177 -9.86 8.60 -4.17
N LEU A 178 -10.65 9.24 -5.02
CA LEU A 178 -11.37 8.61 -6.12
C LEU A 178 -10.62 8.90 -7.42
N LEU A 179 -10.29 7.83 -8.15
CA LEU A 179 -9.53 7.87 -9.39
C LEU A 179 -10.35 7.33 -10.56
N THR A 180 -9.99 7.72 -11.78
CA THR A 180 -10.42 7.05 -13.00
C THR A 180 -9.82 5.65 -13.09
N SER A 181 -10.28 4.88 -14.07
CA SER A 181 -9.67 3.59 -14.42
C SER A 181 -8.20 3.73 -14.82
N ASN A 182 -7.77 4.89 -15.30
CA ASN A 182 -6.38 5.16 -15.68
C ASN A 182 -5.55 5.87 -14.59
N GLY A 183 -6.11 6.04 -13.39
CA GLY A 183 -5.40 6.62 -12.24
C GLY A 183 -5.38 8.15 -12.21
N GLU A 184 -6.23 8.82 -13.00
CA GLU A 184 -6.40 10.27 -12.95
C GLU A 184 -7.32 10.66 -11.78
N LEU A 185 -7.06 11.81 -11.17
CA LEU A 185 -7.84 12.27 -10.02
C LEU A 185 -9.25 12.72 -10.41
N ILE A 186 -10.26 12.13 -9.78
CA ILE A 186 -11.67 12.57 -9.87
C ILE A 186 -12.03 13.43 -8.64
N ASP A 187 -11.78 12.90 -7.44
CA ASP A 187 -12.12 13.55 -6.17
C ASP A 187 -11.10 13.19 -5.08
N GLU A 188 -10.87 14.10 -4.14
CA GLU A 188 -9.99 13.92 -2.99
C GLU A 188 -10.63 14.50 -1.73
N MET A 189 -10.72 13.68 -0.68
CA MET A 189 -11.20 14.10 0.63
C MET A 189 -10.08 14.00 1.67
N ASN A 190 -9.76 15.13 2.30
CA ASN A 190 -8.87 15.15 3.45
C ASN A 190 -9.61 14.68 4.71
N LEU A 191 -9.12 13.60 5.31
CA LEU A 191 -9.71 12.95 6.48
C LEU A 191 -8.89 13.18 7.76
N SER A 192 -7.81 13.95 7.70
CA SER A 192 -6.92 14.18 8.84
C SER A 192 -7.64 14.75 10.07
N LYS A 193 -8.78 15.43 9.88
CA LYS A 193 -9.66 15.90 10.97
C LYS A 193 -10.17 14.78 11.89
N TYR A 194 -10.19 13.52 11.43
CA TYR A 194 -10.65 12.37 12.20
C TYR A 194 -9.51 11.62 12.90
N MET A 195 -8.26 11.96 12.60
CA MET A 195 -7.10 11.37 13.25
C MET A 195 -7.09 11.67 14.74
N SER A 196 -6.61 10.73 15.54
CA SER A 196 -6.43 10.94 16.96
C SER A 196 -5.35 12.00 17.17
N THR A 197 -5.65 13.02 17.97
CA THR A 197 -4.65 14.01 18.40
C THR A 197 -3.70 13.35 19.40
N ASN A 198 -2.69 12.65 18.90
CA ASN A 198 -1.63 12.12 19.73
C ASN A 198 -0.67 13.26 20.09
N TYR A 199 -1.09 14.15 21.01
CA TYR A 199 -0.14 14.87 21.85
C TYR A 199 0.53 13.81 22.74
N SER A 200 1.52 13.10 22.19
CA SER A 200 2.44 12.37 23.03
C SER A 200 3.24 13.42 23.79
N SER A 201 2.88 13.63 25.06
CA SER A 201 3.54 14.50 26.04
C SER A 201 4.94 13.98 26.44
N SER A 202 5.65 13.36 25.51
CA SER A 202 7.03 12.89 25.65
C SER A 202 8.04 13.72 24.84
N ALA A 203 7.67 14.93 24.42
CA ALA A 203 8.62 15.94 23.93
C ALA A 203 9.23 16.76 25.09
N ALA A 204 9.55 16.11 26.21
CA ALA A 204 10.63 16.54 27.08
C ALA A 204 11.86 15.72 26.70
N ILE A 205 12.42 16.01 25.52
CA ILE A 205 13.74 15.47 25.18
C ILE A 205 14.73 16.34 25.94
N ASN A 206 15.19 15.80 27.08
CA ASN A 206 16.47 16.16 27.66
C ASN A 206 17.53 16.06 26.56
N ASP A 207 18.05 17.21 26.13
CA ASP A 207 19.31 17.33 25.39
C ASP A 207 20.44 16.94 26.35
N GLU A 208 20.66 15.63 26.52
CA GLU A 208 21.93 15.09 27.01
C GLU A 208 21.97 13.57 26.82
N ALA A 209 22.44 13.15 25.64
CA ALA A 209 23.06 11.84 25.48
C ALA A 209 24.20 11.93 24.45
N PRO A 210 25.36 11.31 24.74
CA PRO A 210 26.62 11.59 24.07
C PRO A 210 26.66 11.01 22.65
N GLU A 211 27.41 11.67 21.77
CA GLU A 211 27.68 11.24 20.40
C GLU A 211 28.14 9.78 20.35
N LYS A 212 27.28 8.89 19.83
CA LYS A 212 27.72 7.58 19.37
C LYS A 212 28.28 7.73 17.96
N THR A 213 29.60 7.63 17.86
CA THR A 213 30.36 7.61 16.61
C THR A 213 29.80 6.53 15.67
N ILE A 214 29.22 6.96 14.55
CA ILE A 214 28.81 6.08 13.46
C ILE A 214 30.07 5.73 12.66
N VAL A 215 30.66 4.55 12.92
CA VAL A 215 31.69 4.00 12.05
C VAL A 215 31.02 3.48 10.76
N LYS A 216 31.13 4.26 9.68
CA LYS A 216 30.73 3.87 8.32
C LYS A 216 31.66 2.75 7.83
N LEU A 217 31.20 1.50 7.85
CA LEU A 217 31.83 0.41 7.09
C LEU A 217 31.37 0.45 5.63
N LYS A 218 32.08 1.25 4.81
CA LYS A 218 32.16 1.04 3.37
C LYS A 218 33.59 1.32 2.89
N ALA A 219 34.38 0.25 2.73
CA ALA A 219 35.45 0.14 1.73
C ALA A 219 36.12 -1.24 1.81
N LYS A 220 35.61 -2.22 1.04
CA LYS A 220 36.37 -3.28 0.34
C LYS A 220 35.41 -4.31 -0.27
N VAL A 221 34.69 -3.87 -1.30
CA VAL A 221 34.15 -4.79 -2.31
C VAL A 221 34.62 -4.24 -3.66
N LYS A 222 35.91 -4.40 -3.94
CA LYS A 222 36.45 -4.23 -5.30
C LYS A 222 37.36 -5.39 -5.74
N ASP A 223 37.89 -6.19 -4.81
CA ASP A 223 38.82 -7.29 -5.15
C ASP A 223 38.18 -8.67 -5.35
N LYS A 224 36.85 -8.81 -5.31
CA LYS A 224 36.19 -10.12 -5.55
C LYS A 224 35.75 -10.34 -7.00
N ASN A 225 35.57 -9.30 -7.81
CA ASN A 225 35.12 -9.48 -9.20
C ASN A 225 36.27 -9.82 -10.18
N GLU A 226 37.51 -9.45 -9.88
CA GLU A 226 38.65 -9.79 -10.74
C GLU A 226 39.02 -11.28 -10.64
N LYS A 227 39.03 -11.86 -9.43
CA LYS A 227 39.26 -13.30 -9.25
C LYS A 227 38.16 -14.18 -9.86
N ILE A 228 36.91 -13.71 -9.91
CA ILE A 228 35.81 -14.50 -10.52
C ILE A 228 35.92 -14.51 -12.05
N ASN A 229 36.44 -13.44 -12.67
CA ASN A 229 36.67 -13.40 -14.12
C ASN A 229 37.89 -14.24 -14.55
N GLU A 230 38.98 -14.23 -13.79
CA GLU A 230 40.16 -15.08 -14.08
C GLU A 230 39.85 -16.59 -13.97
N ILE A 231 38.98 -17.00 -13.03
CA ILE A 231 38.56 -18.40 -12.89
C ILE A 231 37.60 -18.83 -14.03
N LYS A 232 36.84 -17.91 -14.62
CA LYS A 232 35.96 -18.22 -15.77
C LYS A 232 36.72 -18.28 -17.10
N LEU A 233 37.78 -17.48 -17.27
CA LEU A 233 38.63 -17.49 -18.45
C LEU A 233 39.56 -18.73 -18.50
N SER A 234 40.04 -19.20 -17.35
CA SER A 234 40.87 -20.42 -17.27
C SER A 234 40.09 -21.71 -17.55
N LYS A 235 38.84 -21.82 -17.09
CA LYS A 235 37.99 -22.99 -17.39
C LYS A 235 37.58 -23.10 -18.86
N LYS A 236 37.39 -21.97 -19.56
CA LYS A 236 37.03 -21.98 -20.98
C LYS A 236 38.20 -22.36 -21.90
N ALA A 237 39.44 -22.17 -21.45
CA ALA A 237 40.65 -22.53 -22.20
C ALA A 237 41.03 -24.02 -22.07
N GLU A 238 40.55 -24.72 -21.03
CA GLU A 238 40.75 -26.17 -20.85
C GLU A 238 39.71 -27.02 -21.61
N GLU A 239 38.50 -26.50 -21.86
CA GLU A 239 37.46 -27.20 -22.65
C GLU A 239 37.71 -27.15 -24.17
N GLU A 240 38.54 -26.23 -24.67
CA GLU A 240 38.87 -26.12 -26.11
C GLU A 240 40.17 -26.87 -26.52
N LYS A 241 40.80 -27.61 -25.60
CA LYS A 241 41.99 -28.44 -25.89
C LYS A 241 41.83 -29.93 -25.55
N GLY A 242 40.60 -30.40 -25.32
CA GLY A 242 40.25 -31.81 -25.18
C GLY A 242 39.74 -32.41 -26.48
#